data_AF-T1KI22-F1
#
_entry.id   AF-T1KI22-F1
#
_cell.length_a   1.000
_cell.length_b   1.000
_cell.length_c   1.000
_cell.angle_alpha   90.00
_cell.angle_beta   90.00
_cell.angle_gamma   90.00
#
_symmetry.space_group_name_H-M   'P 1'
#
loop_
_entity.id
_entity.type
_entity.pdbx_description
1 polymer ?
#
loop_
_entity_poly.entity_id
_entity_poly.type
_entity_poly.pdbx_seq_one_letter_code
_entity_poly.pdbx_strand_id
1 'polypeptide(L)'
;MKQNFAKSRVVLLLSDLWKFVQLIFRQQLNDHDFEQLALGATETLEHQTVFYFALRLGFDQSVEKLEEMKRQFDLKNWVVRFFILINLSRAFFVFSAEGDTAIYLGDPLFASKDRDVLKIVVVVGTAVMYFAHEGIMLVERQGGFVGAAIRIKDLLKKGFSHFPFVEPQQKDFNRTCYYISLFWNFICPMTVLYVTILYNYELVINLYNHFSLKTLFFEVAWTLTLTPLVALLATQLICVAAILCLYATVHHFHMESLINATSLLLKSLDKPYNSDIRFITRHATVLFNELDLNFRKVRFMVFYFYTGVALQSLWFIQFAIIIGNHSIVMDGLIACLGINIIGYTLVISLVCARLTNKVGRLYPMWHQVYLKSEAKINMKLKIIEILNRTTLPTTGFQIGDFGVITTDFVLIFLLEFISMMMMLSCNFGSFF
;
A
#
# COMPACT_ATOMS: atom_id res chain seq x y z
N MET A 1 -31.70 8.17 -15.59
CA MET A 1 -31.00 9.35 -15.01
C MET A 1 -29.68 9.04 -14.28
N LYS A 2 -29.40 7.81 -13.80
CA LYS A 2 -28.14 7.45 -13.12
C LYS A 2 -26.96 7.02 -14.02
N GLN A 3 -27.21 6.61 -15.26
CA GLN A 3 -26.16 6.13 -16.20
C GLN A 3 -25.30 7.26 -16.79
N ASN A 4 -25.83 8.48 -16.92
CA ASN A 4 -25.09 9.61 -17.49
C ASN A 4 -24.05 10.19 -16.52
N PHE A 5 -24.23 10.02 -15.20
CA PHE A 5 -23.29 10.51 -14.19
C PHE A 5 -22.01 9.67 -14.08
N ALA A 6 -22.12 8.34 -14.20
CA ALA A 6 -20.94 7.46 -14.19
C ALA A 6 -20.11 7.63 -15.46
N LYS A 7 -20.77 7.74 -16.63
CA LYS A 7 -20.11 7.99 -17.92
C LYS A 7 -19.43 9.36 -17.95
N SER A 8 -20.07 10.38 -17.37
CA SER A 8 -19.50 11.72 -17.20
C SER A 8 -18.25 11.72 -16.32
N ARG A 9 -18.26 11.01 -15.17
CA ARG A 9 -17.09 10.93 -14.29
C ARG A 9 -15.91 10.18 -14.90
N VAL A 10 -16.16 9.07 -15.60
CA VAL A 10 -15.09 8.29 -16.26
C VAL A 10 -14.47 9.07 -17.42
N VAL A 11 -15.28 9.79 -18.20
CA VAL A 11 -14.80 10.66 -19.28
C VAL A 11 -14.05 11.88 -18.74
N LEU A 12 -14.52 12.48 -17.63
CA LEU A 12 -13.78 13.54 -16.93
C LEU A 12 -12.42 13.04 -16.44
N LEU A 13 -12.39 11.88 -15.78
CA LEU A 13 -11.15 11.25 -15.28
C LEU A 13 -10.17 10.93 -16.41
N LEU A 14 -10.65 10.42 -17.55
CA LEU A 14 -9.82 10.18 -18.74
C LEU A 14 -9.30 11.50 -19.35
N SER A 15 -10.12 12.56 -19.34
CA SER A 15 -9.69 13.89 -19.81
C SER A 15 -8.65 14.51 -18.89
N ASP A 16 -8.77 14.30 -17.58
CA ASP A 16 -7.81 14.75 -16.57
C ASP A 16 -6.51 13.95 -16.68
N LEU A 17 -6.58 12.68 -17.07
CA LEU A 17 -5.44 11.82 -17.40
C LEU A 17 -4.70 12.27 -18.66
N TRP A 18 -5.44 12.63 -19.71
CA TRP A 18 -4.84 13.18 -20.93
C TRP A 18 -4.16 14.53 -20.65
N LYS A 19 -4.82 15.39 -19.87
CA LYS A 19 -4.22 16.64 -19.36
C LYS A 19 -3.03 16.37 -18.46
N PHE A 20 -3.04 15.30 -17.66
CA PHE A 20 -1.95 14.89 -16.77
C PHE A 20 -0.73 14.38 -17.54
N VAL A 21 -0.90 13.53 -18.56
CA VAL A 21 0.18 13.11 -19.46
C VAL A 21 0.75 14.34 -20.19
N GLN A 22 -0.12 15.25 -20.64
CA GLN A 22 0.30 16.51 -21.23
C GLN A 22 1.04 17.42 -20.23
N LEU A 23 0.62 17.50 -18.96
CA LEU A 23 1.25 18.31 -17.90
C LEU A 23 2.58 17.73 -17.41
N ILE A 24 2.75 16.41 -17.46
CA ILE A 24 4.04 15.76 -17.17
C ILE A 24 5.05 16.05 -18.29
N PHE A 25 4.60 15.98 -19.56
CA PHE A 25 5.46 16.24 -20.72
C PHE A 25 5.73 17.73 -20.96
N ARG A 26 4.80 18.61 -20.59
CA ARG A 26 4.90 20.05 -20.76
C ARG A 26 5.27 20.63 -19.39
N GLN A 27 6.52 21.02 -19.23
CA GLN A 27 7.17 21.59 -18.03
C GLN A 27 6.52 22.91 -17.48
N GLN A 28 5.19 23.03 -17.49
CA GLN A 28 4.38 24.21 -17.11
C GLN A 28 3.78 24.11 -15.70
N LEU A 29 4.45 23.42 -14.77
CA LEU A 29 3.93 23.15 -13.43
C LEU A 29 4.34 24.20 -12.38
N ASN A 30 4.93 25.34 -12.73
CA ASN A 30 5.43 26.30 -11.73
C ASN A 30 4.38 27.27 -11.15
N ASP A 31 3.20 27.43 -11.78
CA ASP A 31 2.22 28.49 -11.44
C ASP A 31 0.88 27.99 -10.85
N HIS A 32 0.76 26.71 -10.51
CA HIS A 32 -0.48 26.18 -9.92
C HIS A 32 -0.42 26.09 -8.40
N ASP A 33 -1.54 26.39 -7.76
CA ASP A 33 -1.69 26.35 -6.30
C ASP A 33 -1.86 24.89 -5.84
N PHE A 34 -0.75 24.15 -5.78
CA PHE A 34 -0.74 22.72 -5.47
C PHE A 34 -1.30 22.38 -4.09
N GLU A 35 -1.39 23.34 -3.17
CA GLU A 35 -2.00 23.12 -1.86
C GLU A 35 -3.48 22.73 -2.00
N GLN A 36 -4.26 23.52 -2.74
CA GLN A 36 -5.69 23.25 -2.93
C GLN A 36 -5.93 21.96 -3.71
N LEU A 37 -5.11 21.71 -4.75
CA LEU A 37 -5.18 20.49 -5.54
C LEU A 37 -4.82 19.25 -4.72
N ALA A 38 -3.76 19.32 -3.91
CA ALA A 38 -3.36 18.23 -3.02
C ALA A 38 -4.44 17.94 -1.97
N LEU A 39 -5.06 18.99 -1.40
CA LEU A 39 -6.15 18.84 -0.44
C LEU A 39 -7.37 18.15 -1.04
N GLY A 40 -7.83 18.60 -2.21
CA GLY A 40 -8.98 17.98 -2.88
C GLY A 40 -8.73 16.54 -3.29
N ALA A 41 -7.52 16.23 -3.78
CA ALA A 41 -7.13 14.86 -4.13
C ALA A 41 -7.03 13.96 -2.88
N THR A 42 -6.46 14.47 -1.79
CA THR A 42 -6.34 13.72 -0.52
C THR A 42 -7.70 13.48 0.14
N GLU A 43 -8.61 14.44 0.05
CA GLU A 43 -9.99 14.28 0.54
C GLU A 43 -10.76 13.23 -0.26
N THR A 44 -10.60 13.22 -1.59
CA THR A 44 -11.17 12.17 -2.44
C THR A 44 -10.63 10.80 -2.05
N LEU A 45 -9.32 10.70 -1.78
CA LEU A 45 -8.69 9.45 -1.36
C LEU A 45 -9.18 9.00 0.03
N GLU A 46 -9.36 9.94 0.96
CA GLU A 46 -9.93 9.65 2.28
C GLU A 46 -11.36 9.10 2.16
N HIS A 47 -12.20 9.73 1.33
CA HIS A 47 -13.55 9.25 1.06
C HIS A 47 -13.55 7.83 0.48
N GLN A 48 -12.65 7.53 -0.47
CA GLN A 48 -12.49 6.18 -1.00
C GLN A 48 -12.02 5.19 0.08
N THR A 49 -11.05 5.59 0.90
CA THR A 49 -10.50 4.78 1.99
C THR A 49 -11.57 4.39 3.02
N VAL A 50 -12.42 5.34 3.40
CA VAL A 50 -13.54 5.09 4.33
C VAL A 50 -14.62 4.26 3.64
N PHE A 51 -14.92 4.53 2.37
CA PHE A 51 -15.94 3.79 1.59
C PHE A 51 -15.59 2.31 1.42
N TYR A 52 -14.32 1.99 1.12
CA TYR A 52 -13.82 0.62 0.95
C TYR A 52 -13.36 -0.05 2.26
N PHE A 53 -13.63 0.58 3.40
CA PHE A 53 -13.27 0.05 4.73
C PHE A 53 -11.77 -0.21 4.92
N ALA A 54 -10.91 0.56 4.26
CA ALA A 54 -9.46 0.48 4.45
C ALA A 54 -9.03 1.06 5.81
N LEU A 55 -9.65 2.17 6.22
CA LEU A 55 -9.57 2.73 7.57
C LEU A 55 -10.97 3.17 8.00
N ARG A 56 -11.35 2.86 9.23
CA ARG A 56 -12.69 3.14 9.77
C ARG A 56 -12.89 4.62 10.07
N LEU A 57 -11.84 5.30 10.51
CA LEU A 57 -11.86 6.72 10.89
C LEU A 57 -11.24 7.65 9.85
N GLY A 58 -10.82 7.13 8.70
CA GLY A 58 -10.12 7.92 7.69
C GLY A 58 -8.76 8.44 8.19
N PHE A 59 -8.40 9.66 7.78
CA PHE A 59 -7.11 10.30 8.06
C PHE A 59 -7.13 11.15 9.34
N ASP A 60 -8.28 11.35 9.98
CA ASP A 60 -8.40 12.10 11.23
C ASP A 60 -8.52 11.16 12.45
N GLN A 61 -7.49 10.32 12.64
CA GLN A 61 -7.40 9.38 13.75
C GLN A 61 -6.77 10.01 15.00
N SER A 62 -7.57 10.16 16.06
CA SER A 62 -7.12 10.55 17.40
C SER A 62 -7.25 9.39 18.39
N VAL A 63 -6.53 9.48 19.52
CA VAL A 63 -6.61 8.48 20.59
C VAL A 63 -8.05 8.36 21.13
N GLU A 64 -8.73 9.49 21.30
CA GLU A 64 -10.11 9.56 21.79
C GLU A 64 -11.09 8.85 20.84
N LYS A 65 -11.01 9.15 19.53
CA LYS A 65 -11.86 8.49 18.52
C LYS A 65 -11.60 6.99 18.42
N LEU A 66 -10.35 6.56 18.64
CA LEU A 66 -10.01 5.14 18.67
C LEU A 66 -10.63 4.43 19.89
N GLU A 67 -10.66 5.08 21.06
CA GLU A 67 -11.32 4.55 22.24
C GLU A 67 -12.84 4.46 22.07
N GLU A 68 -13.45 5.46 21.45
CA GLU A 68 -14.87 5.42 21.09
C GLU A 68 -15.18 4.27 20.12
N MET A 69 -14.36 4.08 19.09
CA MET A 69 -14.50 2.97 18.15
C MET A 69 -14.41 1.61 18.86
N LYS A 70 -13.47 1.45 19.81
CA LYS A 70 -13.32 0.19 20.58
C LYS A 70 -14.55 -0.15 21.41
N ARG A 71 -15.32 0.86 21.85
CA ARG A 71 -16.54 0.68 22.65
C ARG A 71 -17.75 0.29 21.79
N GLN A 72 -17.74 0.59 20.49
CA GLN A 72 -18.86 0.32 19.60
C GLN A 72 -18.71 -1.03 18.88
N PHE A 73 -19.82 -1.78 18.77
CA PHE A 73 -19.85 -3.00 17.98
C PHE A 73 -19.85 -2.66 16.49
N ASP A 74 -18.84 -3.13 15.77
CA ASP A 74 -18.69 -2.85 14.34
C ASP A 74 -19.47 -3.84 13.48
N LEU A 75 -20.75 -3.53 13.26
CA LEU A 75 -21.65 -4.29 12.38
C LEU A 75 -21.09 -4.44 10.96
N LYS A 76 -20.43 -3.40 10.41
CA LYS A 76 -19.98 -3.40 9.01
C LYS A 76 -18.86 -4.42 8.80
N ASN A 77 -17.87 -4.41 9.69
CA ASN A 77 -16.78 -5.38 9.66
C ASN A 77 -17.28 -6.81 9.91
N TRP A 78 -18.31 -6.97 10.75
CA TRP A 78 -18.90 -8.28 11.02
C TRP A 78 -19.62 -8.85 9.79
N VAL A 79 -20.35 -8.00 9.04
CA VAL A 79 -20.99 -8.38 7.77
C VAL A 79 -19.94 -8.82 6.74
N VAL A 80 -18.83 -8.09 6.60
CA VAL A 80 -17.73 -8.48 5.70
C VAL A 80 -17.16 -9.84 6.09
N ARG A 81 -16.85 -10.06 7.37
CA ARG A 81 -16.37 -11.36 7.88
C ARG A 81 -17.36 -12.49 7.61
N PHE A 82 -18.65 -12.24 7.80
CA PHE A 82 -19.70 -13.23 7.54
C PHE A 82 -19.72 -13.66 6.07
N PHE A 83 -19.67 -12.70 5.13
CA PHE A 83 -19.58 -13.01 3.70
C PHE A 83 -18.28 -13.72 3.32
N ILE A 84 -17.17 -13.40 3.98
CA ILE A 84 -15.91 -14.11 3.77
C ILE A 84 -16.00 -15.57 4.23
N LEU A 85 -16.58 -15.84 5.40
CA LEU A 85 -16.78 -17.20 5.90
C LEU A 85 -17.69 -18.03 4.99
N ILE A 86 -18.76 -17.43 4.45
CA ILE A 86 -19.63 -18.09 3.46
C ILE A 86 -18.84 -18.44 2.20
N ASN A 87 -18.05 -17.51 1.66
CA ASN A 87 -17.31 -17.76 0.43
C ASN A 87 -16.15 -18.75 0.61
N LEU A 88 -15.45 -18.72 1.76
CA LEU A 88 -14.40 -19.69 2.09
C LEU A 88 -14.96 -21.10 2.29
N SER A 89 -16.06 -21.23 3.04
CA SER A 89 -16.72 -22.53 3.23
C SER A 89 -17.22 -23.08 1.90
N ARG A 90 -17.83 -22.24 1.05
CA ARG A 90 -18.18 -22.60 -0.32
C ARG A 90 -16.98 -23.06 -1.12
N ALA A 91 -15.87 -22.32 -1.12
CA ALA A 91 -14.68 -22.69 -1.86
C ALA A 91 -14.20 -24.10 -1.47
N PHE A 92 -14.19 -24.40 -0.16
CA PHE A 92 -13.87 -25.74 0.35
C PHE A 92 -14.85 -26.82 -0.17
N PHE A 93 -16.16 -26.59 -0.10
CA PHE A 93 -17.14 -27.55 -0.61
C PHE A 93 -17.08 -27.74 -2.13
N VAL A 94 -16.75 -26.69 -2.89
CA VAL A 94 -16.58 -26.72 -4.35
C VAL A 94 -15.37 -27.56 -4.77
N PHE A 95 -14.34 -27.70 -3.92
CA PHE A 95 -13.24 -28.64 -4.17
C PHE A 95 -13.64 -30.11 -4.01
N SER A 96 -14.61 -30.40 -3.15
CA SER A 96 -15.06 -31.77 -2.86
C SER A 96 -16.32 -32.20 -3.64
N ALA A 97 -16.90 -31.30 -4.44
CA ALA A 97 -18.17 -31.53 -5.12
C ALA A 97 -17.99 -32.11 -6.54
N GLU A 98 -18.63 -33.26 -6.77
CA GLU A 98 -18.70 -33.97 -8.05
C GLU A 98 -20.12 -33.93 -8.66
N GLY A 99 -20.20 -33.90 -9.99
CA GLY A 99 -21.46 -33.92 -10.73
C GLY A 99 -22.37 -32.71 -10.46
N ASP A 100 -23.68 -32.92 -10.47
CA ASP A 100 -24.69 -31.86 -10.33
C ASP A 100 -24.60 -31.07 -9.01
N THR A 101 -23.97 -31.64 -7.97
CA THR A 101 -23.74 -30.93 -6.70
C THR A 101 -22.84 -29.69 -6.87
N ALA A 102 -21.92 -29.72 -7.85
CA ALA A 102 -21.08 -28.58 -8.19
C ALA A 102 -21.88 -27.42 -8.81
N ILE A 103 -22.97 -27.72 -9.52
CA ILE A 103 -23.86 -26.71 -10.12
C ILE A 103 -24.63 -25.96 -9.02
N TYR A 104 -25.14 -26.66 -8.01
CA TYR A 104 -25.84 -26.03 -6.88
C TYR A 104 -24.92 -25.15 -6.02
N LEU A 105 -23.64 -25.49 -5.95
CA LEU A 105 -22.59 -24.67 -5.32
C LEU A 105 -22.11 -23.51 -6.21
N GLY A 106 -22.67 -23.38 -7.41
CA GLY A 106 -22.38 -22.33 -8.38
C GLY A 106 -20.93 -22.34 -8.82
N ASP A 107 -20.41 -23.49 -9.24
CA ASP A 107 -19.07 -23.58 -9.79
C ASP A 107 -19.01 -22.95 -11.19
N PRO A 108 -18.41 -21.75 -11.36
CA PRO A 108 -18.38 -21.06 -12.66
C PRO A 108 -17.50 -21.81 -13.69
N LEU A 109 -16.75 -22.82 -13.24
CA LEU A 109 -15.83 -23.63 -14.03
C LEU A 109 -16.39 -25.04 -14.27
N PHE A 110 -17.70 -25.23 -14.11
CA PHE A 110 -18.34 -26.51 -14.37
C PHE A 110 -18.03 -26.98 -15.80
N ALA A 111 -17.50 -28.21 -15.93
CA ALA A 111 -17.00 -28.81 -17.18
C ALA A 111 -15.79 -28.13 -17.86
N SER A 112 -15.18 -27.10 -17.25
CA SER A 112 -13.92 -26.54 -17.75
C SER A 112 -12.75 -27.49 -17.48
N LYS A 113 -11.83 -27.61 -18.44
CA LYS A 113 -10.65 -28.48 -18.34
C LYS A 113 -9.70 -28.03 -17.25
N ASP A 114 -9.71 -26.74 -16.91
CA ASP A 114 -8.73 -26.14 -16.01
C ASP A 114 -9.34 -25.67 -14.69
N ARG A 115 -10.46 -26.29 -14.33
CA ARG A 115 -11.27 -26.03 -13.14
C ARG A 115 -10.44 -26.00 -11.86
N ASP A 116 -9.53 -26.96 -11.68
CA ASP A 116 -8.79 -27.10 -10.42
C ASP A 116 -7.74 -26.00 -10.21
N VAL A 117 -7.04 -25.62 -11.29
CA VAL A 117 -6.02 -24.57 -11.23
C VAL A 117 -6.66 -23.21 -10.98
N LEU A 118 -7.76 -22.87 -11.67
CA LEU A 118 -8.47 -21.61 -11.45
C LEU A 118 -9.10 -21.51 -10.06
N LYS A 119 -9.58 -22.63 -9.50
CA LYS A 119 -10.04 -22.68 -8.10
C LYS A 119 -8.90 -22.38 -7.12
N ILE A 120 -7.70 -22.93 -7.35
CA ILE A 120 -6.53 -22.65 -6.51
C ILE A 120 -6.19 -21.15 -6.58
N VAL A 121 -6.19 -20.55 -7.77
CA VAL A 121 -5.96 -19.11 -7.95
C VAL A 121 -6.96 -18.27 -7.16
N VAL A 122 -8.25 -18.62 -7.21
CA VAL A 122 -9.31 -17.93 -6.44
C VAL A 122 -9.11 -18.10 -4.94
N VAL A 123 -8.78 -19.30 -4.45
CA VAL A 123 -8.58 -19.54 -3.01
C VAL A 123 -7.33 -18.86 -2.47
N VAL A 124 -6.19 -19.01 -3.15
CA VAL A 124 -4.95 -18.33 -2.76
C VAL A 124 -5.17 -16.80 -2.80
N GLY A 125 -5.83 -16.30 -3.84
CA GLY A 125 -6.11 -14.89 -3.99
C GLY A 125 -6.98 -14.32 -2.87
N THR A 126 -8.11 -14.98 -2.58
CA THR A 126 -9.06 -14.53 -1.57
C THR A 126 -8.55 -14.72 -0.13
N ALA A 127 -7.83 -15.80 0.14
CA ALA A 127 -7.26 -16.06 1.46
C ALA A 127 -6.24 -14.98 1.86
N VAL A 128 -5.32 -14.62 0.96
CA VAL A 128 -4.31 -13.58 1.23
C VAL A 128 -4.99 -12.22 1.45
N MET A 129 -5.99 -11.87 0.63
CA MET A 129 -6.75 -10.64 0.83
C MET A 129 -7.50 -10.60 2.18
N TYR A 130 -8.05 -11.73 2.63
CA TYR A 130 -8.72 -11.82 3.93
C TYR A 130 -7.76 -11.65 5.10
N PHE A 131 -6.64 -12.37 5.10
CA PHE A 131 -5.62 -12.24 6.14
C PHE A 131 -5.06 -10.81 6.18
N ALA A 132 -4.90 -10.17 5.03
CA ALA A 132 -4.53 -8.76 4.98
C ALA A 132 -5.58 -7.87 5.64
N HIS A 133 -6.87 -8.05 5.30
CA HIS A 133 -7.98 -7.30 5.90
C HIS A 133 -7.97 -7.40 7.43
N GLU A 134 -7.86 -8.61 7.97
CA GLU A 134 -7.78 -8.83 9.41
C GLU A 134 -6.53 -8.20 10.03
N GLY A 135 -5.38 -8.33 9.38
CA GLY A 135 -4.13 -7.68 9.81
C GLY A 135 -4.27 -6.17 9.90
N ILE A 136 -4.86 -5.52 8.88
CA ILE A 136 -5.11 -4.08 8.85
C ILE A 136 -6.02 -3.67 10.02
N MET A 137 -7.11 -4.40 10.24
CA MET A 137 -8.06 -4.12 11.31
C MET A 137 -7.44 -4.26 12.70
N LEU A 138 -6.54 -5.23 12.89
CA LEU A 138 -5.79 -5.40 14.13
C LEU A 138 -4.82 -4.23 14.37
N VAL A 139 -4.08 -3.82 13.35
CA VAL A 139 -3.15 -2.69 13.42
C VAL A 139 -3.91 -1.39 13.72
N GLU A 140 -5.05 -1.15 13.07
CA GLU A 140 -5.89 0.02 13.35
C GLU A 140 -6.38 0.02 14.80
N ARG A 141 -6.89 -1.11 15.31
CA ARG A 141 -7.34 -1.24 16.71
C ARG A 141 -6.22 -1.02 17.73
N GLN A 142 -4.98 -1.35 17.39
CA GLN A 142 -3.81 -1.10 18.24
C GLN A 142 -3.34 0.36 18.18
N GLY A 143 -3.98 1.21 17.37
CA GLY A 143 -3.57 2.60 17.19
C GLY A 143 -2.33 2.73 16.29
N GLY A 144 -2.18 1.81 15.34
CA GLY A 144 -1.08 1.79 14.38
C GLY A 144 -1.00 3.03 13.52
N PHE A 145 -2.18 3.59 13.19
CA PHE A 145 -2.34 4.76 12.33
C PHE A 145 -2.62 6.05 13.11
N VAL A 146 -2.43 6.06 14.44
CA VAL A 146 -2.57 7.27 15.26
C VAL A 146 -1.24 8.04 15.29
N GLY A 147 -1.24 9.27 14.77
CA GLY A 147 -0.06 10.14 14.80
C GLY A 147 -0.21 11.42 13.96
N ALA A 148 0.83 12.26 13.92
CA ALA A 148 0.84 13.44 13.07
C ALA A 148 0.91 13.07 11.57
N ALA A 149 1.58 11.96 11.25
CA ALA A 149 1.79 11.49 9.89
C ALA A 149 0.51 10.97 9.18
N ILE A 150 -0.56 10.64 9.93
CA ILE A 150 -1.85 10.26 9.36
C ILE A 150 -2.71 11.51 9.03
N ARG A 151 -2.49 12.62 9.75
CA ARG A 151 -3.21 13.89 9.60
C ARG A 151 -2.66 14.72 8.44
N ILE A 152 -2.58 14.10 7.27
CA ILE A 152 -1.99 14.67 6.05
C ILE A 152 -2.69 15.98 5.67
N LYS A 153 -4.01 16.09 5.89
CA LYS A 153 -4.77 17.31 5.64
C LYS A 153 -4.26 18.52 6.46
N ASP A 154 -3.88 18.29 7.72
CA ASP A 154 -3.30 19.34 8.56
C ASP A 154 -1.88 19.68 8.10
N LEU A 155 -1.11 18.66 7.70
CA LEU A 155 0.26 18.82 7.20
C LEU A 155 0.33 19.58 5.87
N LEU A 156 -0.63 19.37 4.97
CA LEU A 156 -0.72 20.11 3.70
C LEU A 156 -1.00 21.61 3.92
N LYS A 157 -1.82 21.95 4.92
CA LYS A 157 -2.23 23.34 5.25
C LYS A 157 -1.22 24.08 6.10
N LYS A 158 -0.74 23.45 7.17
CA LYS A 158 0.06 24.10 8.22
C LYS A 158 1.54 23.75 8.16
N GLY A 159 1.92 22.83 7.26
CA GLY A 159 3.24 22.20 7.31
C GLY A 159 3.41 21.39 8.60
N PHE A 160 4.66 21.07 8.91
CA PHE A 160 5.00 20.33 10.12
C PHE A 160 5.25 21.27 11.31
N SER A 161 4.58 21.00 12.43
CA SER A 161 4.69 21.81 13.65
C SER A 161 6.05 21.71 14.34
N HIS A 162 6.76 20.60 14.18
CA HIS A 162 8.04 20.34 14.84
C HIS A 162 9.25 20.46 13.91
N PHE A 163 9.05 20.81 12.63
CA PHE A 163 10.12 21.16 11.67
C PHE A 163 9.49 21.80 10.42
N PRO A 164 9.12 23.09 10.47
CA PRO A 164 8.42 23.72 9.34
C PRO A 164 9.28 23.64 8.09
N PHE A 165 8.65 23.30 6.97
CA PHE A 165 9.32 23.35 5.68
C PHE A 165 9.76 24.77 5.35
N VAL A 166 10.91 24.88 4.67
CA VAL A 166 11.19 26.09 3.92
C VAL A 166 10.19 26.13 2.75
N GLU A 167 9.59 27.27 2.42
CA GLU A 167 8.54 27.42 1.39
C GLU A 167 8.70 26.58 0.11
N PRO A 168 9.89 26.47 -0.53
CA PRO A 168 10.06 25.60 -1.71
C PRO A 168 9.82 24.11 -1.41
N GLN A 169 10.21 23.62 -0.23
CA GLN A 169 9.99 22.22 0.16
C GLN A 169 8.51 21.91 0.42
N GLN A 170 7.75 22.91 0.89
CA GLN A 170 6.30 22.75 1.05
C GLN A 170 5.59 22.61 -0.30
N LYS A 171 6.02 23.37 -1.31
CA LYS A 171 5.51 23.22 -2.69
C LYS A 171 5.82 21.84 -3.26
N ASP A 172 7.05 21.35 -3.08
CA ASP A 172 7.45 20.01 -3.55
C ASP A 172 6.72 18.89 -2.79
N PHE A 173 6.50 19.07 -1.50
CA PHE A 173 5.72 18.15 -0.67
C PHE A 173 4.25 18.08 -1.12
N ASN A 174 3.60 19.23 -1.30
CA ASN A 174 2.21 19.32 -1.76
C ASN A 174 2.06 18.71 -3.16
N ARG A 175 2.99 19.02 -4.07
CA ARG A 175 3.04 18.44 -5.41
C ARG A 175 3.20 16.92 -5.38
N THR A 176 4.08 16.39 -4.54
CA THR A 176 4.29 14.93 -4.40
C THR A 176 3.05 14.25 -3.84
N CYS A 177 2.44 14.81 -2.80
CA CYS A 177 1.20 14.30 -2.21
C CYS A 177 0.04 14.34 -3.20
N TYR A 178 -0.06 15.39 -4.03
CA TYR A 178 -1.04 15.49 -5.09
C TYR A 178 -0.89 14.35 -6.11
N TYR A 179 0.32 14.10 -6.61
CA TYR A 179 0.54 13.03 -7.59
C TYR A 179 0.26 11.64 -7.04
N ILE A 180 0.70 11.37 -5.81
CA ILE A 180 0.41 10.10 -5.14
C ILE A 180 -1.10 9.93 -5.01
N SER A 181 -1.80 10.94 -4.49
CA SER A 181 -3.25 10.86 -4.29
C SER A 181 -4.00 10.70 -5.61
N LEU A 182 -3.61 11.43 -6.66
CA LEU A 182 -4.22 11.32 -7.99
C LEU A 182 -4.05 9.91 -8.58
N PHE A 183 -2.84 9.36 -8.50
CA PHE A 183 -2.55 8.01 -8.97
C PHE A 183 -3.44 6.96 -8.29
N TRP A 184 -3.53 7.00 -6.97
CA TRP A 184 -4.35 6.03 -6.22
C TRP A 184 -5.86 6.25 -6.42
N ASN A 185 -6.31 7.50 -6.53
CA ASN A 185 -7.71 7.83 -6.85
C ASN A 185 -8.15 7.25 -8.21
N PHE A 186 -7.22 7.13 -9.16
CA PHE A 186 -7.47 6.51 -10.46
C PHE A 186 -7.42 4.98 -10.41
N ILE A 187 -6.45 4.41 -9.67
CA ILE A 187 -6.30 2.96 -9.59
C ILE A 187 -7.47 2.31 -8.88
N CYS A 188 -7.97 2.87 -7.78
CA CYS A 188 -9.06 2.28 -7.00
C CYS A 188 -10.28 1.87 -7.86
N PRO A 189 -10.90 2.75 -8.67
CA PRO A 189 -12.01 2.35 -9.54
C PRO A 189 -11.58 1.40 -10.68
N MET A 190 -10.37 1.54 -11.21
CA MET A 190 -9.86 0.65 -12.25
C MET A 190 -9.69 -0.79 -11.73
N THR A 191 -9.30 -0.96 -10.46
CA THR A 191 -9.23 -2.28 -9.83
C THR A 191 -10.59 -2.94 -9.72
N VAL A 192 -11.65 -2.18 -9.40
CA VAL A 192 -13.02 -2.74 -9.37
C VAL A 192 -13.40 -3.28 -10.74
N LEU A 193 -13.16 -2.51 -11.80
CA LEU A 193 -13.44 -2.94 -13.18
C LEU A 193 -12.60 -4.17 -13.55
N TYR A 194 -11.32 -4.14 -13.23
CA TYR A 194 -10.39 -5.24 -13.53
C TYR A 194 -10.79 -6.55 -12.82
N VAL A 195 -11.07 -6.49 -11.52
CA VAL A 195 -11.53 -7.66 -10.74
C VAL A 195 -12.87 -8.17 -11.27
N THR A 196 -13.78 -7.27 -11.65
CA THR A 196 -15.06 -7.66 -12.23
C THR A 196 -14.85 -8.44 -13.53
N ILE A 197 -13.97 -7.98 -14.42
CA ILE A 197 -13.65 -8.70 -15.66
C ILE A 197 -13.03 -10.06 -15.33
N LEU A 198 -11.99 -10.09 -14.49
CA LEU A 198 -11.25 -11.31 -14.14
C LEU A 198 -12.17 -12.42 -13.59
N TYR A 199 -13.07 -12.08 -12.66
CA TYR A 199 -13.92 -13.08 -12.00
C TYR A 199 -15.15 -13.49 -12.83
N ASN A 200 -15.59 -12.66 -13.78
CA ASN A 200 -16.78 -12.94 -14.60
C ASN A 200 -16.45 -13.48 -15.99
N TYR A 201 -15.19 -13.41 -16.44
CA TYR A 201 -14.79 -13.83 -17.78
C TYR A 201 -15.14 -15.29 -18.08
N GLU A 202 -14.68 -16.21 -17.23
CA GLU A 202 -14.93 -17.65 -17.39
C GLU A 202 -16.42 -17.99 -17.26
N LEU A 203 -17.15 -17.30 -16.39
CA LEU A 203 -18.59 -17.46 -16.24
C LEU A 203 -19.33 -17.10 -17.55
N VAL A 204 -18.97 -15.98 -18.19
CA VAL A 204 -19.59 -15.56 -19.45
C VAL A 204 -19.31 -16.56 -20.57
N ILE A 205 -18.09 -17.10 -20.63
CA ILE A 205 -17.71 -18.10 -21.63
C ILE A 205 -18.41 -19.43 -21.39
N ASN A 206 -18.49 -19.88 -20.14
CA ASN A 206 -19.13 -21.14 -19.79
C ASN A 206 -20.64 -21.08 -20.04
N LEU A 207 -21.30 -19.96 -19.69
CA LEU A 207 -22.71 -19.71 -20.02
C LEU A 207 -22.99 -19.71 -21.51
N TYR A 208 -22.05 -19.22 -22.32
CA TYR A 208 -22.16 -19.24 -23.78
C TYR A 208 -22.05 -20.66 -24.35
N ASN A 209 -21.16 -21.48 -23.81
CA ASN A 209 -20.89 -22.84 -24.31
C ASN A 209 -21.87 -23.90 -23.78
N HIS A 210 -22.34 -23.76 -22.53
CA HIS A 210 -23.13 -24.77 -21.81
C HIS A 210 -24.38 -24.14 -21.17
N PHE A 211 -25.25 -23.60 -22.02
CA PHE A 211 -26.45 -22.90 -21.57
C PHE A 211 -27.45 -23.83 -20.86
N SER A 212 -27.58 -23.68 -19.54
CA SER A 212 -28.65 -24.27 -18.73
C SER A 212 -29.19 -23.23 -17.76
N LEU A 213 -30.52 -23.17 -17.60
CA LEU A 213 -31.17 -22.22 -16.70
C LEU A 213 -30.79 -22.45 -15.23
N LYS A 214 -30.43 -23.69 -14.87
CA LYS A 214 -30.01 -24.04 -13.50
C LYS A 214 -28.62 -23.50 -13.18
N THR A 215 -27.65 -23.70 -14.07
CA THR A 215 -26.30 -23.12 -13.93
C THR A 215 -26.37 -21.60 -13.88
N LEU A 216 -27.16 -20.99 -14.77
CA LEU A 216 -27.33 -19.53 -14.79
C LEU A 216 -27.85 -18.98 -13.45
N PHE A 217 -28.89 -19.56 -12.86
CA PHE A 217 -29.46 -19.03 -11.63
C PHE A 217 -28.49 -19.14 -10.44
N PHE A 218 -27.88 -20.30 -10.23
CA PHE A 218 -26.96 -20.51 -9.10
C PHE A 218 -25.64 -19.77 -9.30
N GLU A 219 -25.02 -19.82 -10.47
CA GLU A 219 -23.74 -19.14 -10.74
C GLU A 219 -23.89 -17.61 -10.66
N VAL A 220 -24.97 -17.02 -11.18
CA VAL A 220 -25.19 -15.58 -11.08
C VAL A 220 -25.41 -15.15 -9.64
N ALA A 221 -26.21 -15.90 -8.86
CA ALA A 221 -26.43 -15.62 -7.45
C ALA A 221 -25.11 -15.62 -6.66
N TRP A 222 -24.26 -16.62 -6.91
CA TRP A 222 -22.96 -16.71 -6.24
C TRP A 222 -21.97 -15.66 -6.70
N THR A 223 -21.95 -15.33 -7.99
CA THR A 223 -21.05 -14.30 -8.56
C THR A 223 -21.40 -12.90 -8.07
N LEU A 224 -22.68 -12.63 -7.84
CA LEU A 224 -23.17 -11.41 -7.18
C LEU A 224 -22.70 -11.28 -5.73
N THR A 225 -22.32 -12.37 -5.07
CA THR A 225 -21.76 -12.32 -3.70
C THR A 225 -20.24 -12.28 -3.69
N LEU A 226 -19.58 -13.07 -4.54
CA LEU A 226 -18.12 -13.19 -4.56
C LEU A 226 -17.44 -11.98 -5.21
N THR A 227 -17.89 -11.55 -6.40
CA THR A 227 -17.22 -10.49 -7.16
C THR A 227 -17.17 -9.17 -6.38
N PRO A 228 -18.28 -8.68 -5.80
CA PRO A 228 -18.25 -7.44 -5.03
C PRO A 228 -17.38 -7.54 -3.77
N LEU A 229 -17.35 -8.71 -3.12
CA LEU A 229 -16.52 -8.95 -1.95
C LEU A 229 -15.02 -8.88 -2.31
N VAL A 230 -14.61 -9.57 -3.38
CA VAL A 230 -13.22 -9.54 -3.83
C VAL A 230 -12.83 -8.14 -4.33
N ALA A 231 -13.71 -7.46 -5.06
CA ALA A 231 -13.47 -6.09 -5.49
C ALA A 231 -13.27 -5.13 -4.30
N LEU A 232 -14.08 -5.30 -3.24
CA LEU A 232 -13.93 -4.55 -2.00
C LEU A 232 -12.60 -4.84 -1.31
N LEU A 233 -12.22 -6.11 -1.14
CA LEU A 233 -10.96 -6.47 -0.48
C LEU A 233 -9.72 -6.04 -1.29
N ALA A 234 -9.77 -6.17 -2.61
CA ALA A 234 -8.68 -5.74 -3.50
C ALA A 234 -8.51 -4.22 -3.47
N THR A 235 -9.61 -3.46 -3.52
CA THR A 235 -9.55 -1.99 -3.40
C THR A 235 -9.10 -1.55 -2.02
N GLN A 236 -9.49 -2.25 -0.96
CA GLN A 236 -9.02 -2.01 0.39
C GLN A 236 -7.50 -2.12 0.50
N LEU A 237 -6.90 -3.17 -0.07
CA LEU A 237 -5.45 -3.35 -0.12
C LEU A 237 -4.73 -2.19 -0.83
N ILE A 238 -5.33 -1.68 -1.91
CA ILE A 238 -4.80 -0.57 -2.69
C ILE A 238 -4.88 0.74 -1.90
N CYS A 239 -6.00 1.03 -1.24
CA CYS A 239 -6.12 2.19 -0.37
C CYS A 239 -5.10 2.14 0.78
N VAL A 240 -4.87 0.95 1.33
CA VAL A 240 -3.85 0.71 2.36
C VAL A 240 -2.44 0.98 1.84
N ALA A 241 -2.11 0.49 0.64
CA ALA A 241 -0.85 0.80 -0.02
C ALA A 241 -0.70 2.33 -0.24
N ALA A 242 -1.78 3.02 -0.61
CA ALA A 242 -1.80 4.47 -0.76
C ALA A 242 -1.48 5.20 0.56
N ILE A 243 -2.08 4.75 1.67
CA ILE A 243 -1.79 5.27 3.02
C ILE A 243 -0.31 5.09 3.36
N LEU A 244 0.24 3.89 3.16
CA LEU A 244 1.65 3.60 3.44
C LEU A 244 2.59 4.46 2.57
N CYS A 245 2.25 4.71 1.31
CA CYS A 245 3.01 5.60 0.42
C CYS A 245 2.99 7.06 0.90
N LEU A 246 1.82 7.57 1.30
CA LEU A 246 1.71 8.91 1.87
C LEU A 246 2.49 9.00 3.19
N TYR A 247 2.39 7.97 4.01
CA TYR A 247 3.14 7.83 5.26
C TYR A 247 4.65 7.90 5.04
N ALA A 248 5.17 7.15 4.06
CA ALA A 248 6.58 7.18 3.66
C ALA A 248 7.00 8.55 3.12
N THR A 249 6.12 9.22 2.37
CA THR A 249 6.38 10.54 1.78
C THR A 249 6.52 11.62 2.86
N VAL A 250 5.64 11.63 3.85
CA VAL A 250 5.72 12.52 5.03
C VAL A 250 7.09 12.39 5.70
N HIS A 251 7.51 11.16 5.99
CA HIS A 251 8.81 10.92 6.64
C HIS A 251 10.01 11.23 5.74
N HIS A 252 9.87 11.06 4.43
CA HIS A 252 10.90 11.41 3.46
C HIS A 252 11.23 12.89 3.46
N PHE A 253 10.21 13.74 3.41
CA PHE A 253 10.40 15.18 3.41
C PHE A 253 10.83 15.70 4.80
N HIS A 254 10.35 15.07 5.88
CA HIS A 254 10.86 15.33 7.22
C HIS A 254 12.37 15.10 7.35
N MET A 255 12.87 13.95 6.87
CA MET A 255 14.30 13.65 6.91
C MET A 255 15.10 14.59 6.01
N GLU A 256 14.55 15.02 4.89
CA GLU A 256 15.18 16.02 4.02
C GLU A 256 15.32 17.39 4.70
N SER A 257 14.27 17.83 5.40
CA SER A 257 14.32 19.05 6.20
C SER A 257 15.39 18.97 7.30
N LEU A 258 15.49 17.83 7.99
CA LEU A 258 16.54 17.60 8.99
C LEU A 258 17.96 17.62 8.38
N ILE A 259 18.15 16.99 7.21
CA ILE A 259 19.44 17.03 6.50
C ILE A 259 19.80 18.48 6.15
N ASN A 260 18.86 19.25 5.64
CA ASN A 260 19.09 20.65 5.27
C ASN A 260 19.44 21.50 6.50
N ALA A 261 18.71 21.37 7.60
CA ALA A 261 19.04 22.06 8.84
C ALA A 261 20.40 21.64 9.41
N THR A 262 20.74 20.35 9.38
CA THR A 262 22.05 19.87 9.83
C THR A 262 23.18 20.39 8.94
N SER A 263 22.94 20.52 7.63
CA SER A 263 23.89 21.10 6.68
C SER A 263 24.13 22.59 6.93
N LEU A 264 23.08 23.34 7.26
CA LEU A 264 23.17 24.75 7.63
C LEU A 264 23.93 24.91 8.95
N LEU A 265 23.66 24.02 9.92
CA LEU A 265 24.39 23.98 11.18
C LEU A 265 25.88 23.74 10.97
N LEU A 266 26.25 22.78 10.11
CA LEU A 266 27.65 22.51 9.76
C LEU A 266 28.37 23.71 9.13
N LYS A 267 27.64 24.55 8.40
CA LYS A 267 28.17 25.80 7.82
C LYS A 267 28.24 26.95 8.83
N SER A 268 27.38 26.94 9.85
CA SER A 268 27.33 27.98 10.89
C SER A 268 28.14 27.65 12.13
N LEU A 269 28.66 26.43 12.25
CA LEU A 269 29.46 25.94 13.38
C LEU A 269 30.75 26.74 13.63
N ASP A 270 31.24 27.50 12.65
CA ASP A 270 32.36 28.43 12.80
C ASP A 270 31.96 29.75 13.51
N LYS A 271 30.68 29.96 13.80
CA LYS A 271 30.15 31.16 14.47
C LYS A 271 29.79 30.87 15.93
N PRO A 272 30.02 31.81 16.86
CA PRO A 272 30.01 31.56 18.31
C PRO A 272 28.63 31.34 18.97
N TYR A 273 27.52 31.25 18.20
CA TYR A 273 26.16 31.12 18.76
C TYR A 273 25.67 29.66 18.77
N ASN A 274 25.79 29.02 19.95
CA ASN A 274 25.41 27.63 20.24
C ASN A 274 23.90 27.34 20.38
N SER A 275 23.01 28.32 20.14
CA SER A 275 21.56 28.17 20.31
C SER A 275 20.92 27.28 19.24
N ASP A 276 21.49 27.26 18.04
CA ASP A 276 20.96 26.51 16.89
C ASP A 276 21.18 25.00 17.07
N ILE A 277 22.31 24.60 17.66
CA ILE A 277 22.59 23.19 17.99
C ILE A 277 21.50 22.64 18.90
N ARG A 278 21.13 23.38 19.96
CA ARG A 278 20.13 22.90 20.93
C ARG A 278 18.75 22.71 20.33
N PHE A 279 18.36 23.63 19.45
CA PHE A 279 17.11 23.51 18.71
C PHE A 279 17.13 22.26 17.83
N ILE A 280 18.11 22.15 16.93
CA ILE A 280 18.17 21.06 15.94
C ILE A 280 18.31 19.70 16.62
N THR A 281 19.15 19.55 17.66
CA THR A 281 19.29 18.29 18.41
C THR A 281 17.98 17.88 19.07
N ARG A 282 17.25 18.79 19.72
CA ARG A 282 15.96 18.47 20.35
C ARG A 282 14.94 17.97 19.33
N HIS A 283 14.84 18.68 18.21
CA HIS A 283 13.89 18.36 17.16
C HIS A 283 14.24 17.05 16.43
N ALA A 284 15.53 16.78 16.20
CA ALA A 284 15.99 15.50 15.66
C ALA A 284 15.61 14.33 16.58
N THR A 285 15.82 14.44 17.90
CA THR A 285 15.45 13.38 18.85
C THR A 285 13.94 13.10 18.85
N VAL A 286 13.09 14.14 18.76
CA VAL A 286 11.63 13.98 18.66
C VAL A 286 11.27 13.26 17.37
N LEU A 287 11.86 13.66 16.24
CA LEU A 287 11.61 13.02 14.94
C LEU A 287 11.99 11.53 14.95
N PHE A 288 13.16 11.18 15.48
CA PHE A 288 13.58 9.78 15.58
C PHE A 288 12.65 8.97 16.50
N ASN A 289 12.21 9.53 17.63
CA ASN A 289 11.22 8.87 18.50
C ASN A 289 9.90 8.60 17.78
N GLU A 290 9.39 9.58 17.01
CA GLU A 290 8.17 9.41 16.23
C GLU A 290 8.33 8.37 15.12
N LEU A 291 9.45 8.40 14.40
CA LEU A 291 9.76 7.40 13.36
C LEU A 291 9.78 5.98 13.95
N ASP A 292 10.55 5.77 15.03
CA ASP A 292 10.68 4.46 15.67
C ASP A 292 9.33 3.93 16.18
N LEU A 293 8.55 4.79 16.86
CA LEU A 293 7.23 4.41 17.37
C LEU A 293 6.30 3.96 16.25
N ASN A 294 6.29 4.72 15.15
CA ASN A 294 5.34 4.47 14.09
C ASN A 294 5.75 3.29 13.20
N PHE A 295 7.03 3.13 12.87
CA PHE A 295 7.49 1.97 12.13
C PHE A 295 7.31 0.69 12.93
N ARG A 296 7.52 0.73 14.25
CA ARG A 296 7.28 -0.42 15.12
C ARG A 296 5.82 -0.90 15.07
N LYS A 297 4.87 0.02 14.95
CA LYS A 297 3.43 -0.31 14.87
C LYS A 297 3.03 -0.96 13.54
N VAL A 298 3.71 -0.62 12.45
CA VAL A 298 3.35 -1.06 11.08
C VAL A 298 4.24 -2.22 10.58
N ARG A 299 5.34 -2.53 11.27
CA ARG A 299 6.34 -3.53 10.84
C ARG A 299 5.79 -4.91 10.46
N PHE A 300 4.81 -5.43 11.21
CA PHE A 300 4.24 -6.76 10.95
C PHE A 300 3.33 -6.77 9.72
N MET A 301 2.69 -5.64 9.45
CA MET A 301 1.91 -5.44 8.24
C MET A 301 2.82 -5.37 7.01
N VAL A 302 3.94 -4.65 7.09
CA VAL A 302 4.95 -4.62 6.04
C VAL A 302 5.50 -6.03 5.77
N PHE A 303 5.80 -6.80 6.82
CA PHE A 303 6.22 -8.20 6.69
C PHE A 303 5.18 -9.05 5.95
N TYR A 304 3.90 -8.88 6.25
CA TYR A 304 2.83 -9.58 5.55
C TYR A 304 2.76 -9.24 4.05
N PHE A 305 3.03 -7.99 3.66
CA PHE A 305 3.11 -7.60 2.24
C PHE A 305 4.26 -8.31 1.51
N TYR A 306 5.46 -8.37 2.11
CA TYR A 306 6.61 -9.04 1.50
C TYR A 306 6.48 -10.56 1.45
N THR A 307 5.82 -11.16 2.43
CA THR A 307 5.70 -12.62 2.50
C THR A 307 4.41 -13.11 1.85
N GLY A 308 3.25 -12.66 2.32
CA GLY A 308 1.94 -13.11 1.81
C GLY A 308 1.62 -12.57 0.42
N VAL A 309 1.64 -11.24 0.26
CA VAL A 309 1.19 -10.59 -0.99
C VAL A 309 2.19 -10.82 -2.13
N ALA A 310 3.49 -10.77 -1.86
CA ALA A 310 4.47 -11.11 -2.90
C ALA A 310 4.45 -12.60 -3.27
N LEU A 311 4.30 -13.52 -2.31
CA LEU A 311 4.16 -14.94 -2.63
C LEU A 311 2.90 -15.21 -3.45
N GLN A 312 1.79 -14.52 -3.16
CA GLN A 312 0.58 -14.57 -3.98
C GLN A 312 0.86 -14.20 -5.45
N SER A 313 1.67 -13.16 -5.68
CA SER A 313 2.05 -12.76 -7.04
C SER A 313 2.87 -13.82 -7.77
N LEU A 314 3.73 -14.55 -7.04
CA LEU A 314 4.50 -15.66 -7.59
C LEU A 314 3.58 -16.79 -8.05
N TRP A 315 2.57 -17.16 -7.25
CA TRP A 315 1.57 -18.14 -7.63
C TRP A 315 0.79 -17.72 -8.88
N PHE A 316 0.38 -16.46 -8.99
CA PHE A 316 -0.31 -15.96 -10.18
C PHE A 316 0.55 -16.03 -11.43
N ILE A 317 1.82 -15.63 -11.35
CA ILE A 317 2.77 -15.73 -12.46
C ILE A 317 2.99 -17.19 -12.86
N GLN A 318 3.17 -18.08 -11.89
CA GLN A 318 3.37 -19.51 -12.12
C GLN A 318 2.18 -20.14 -12.86
N PHE A 319 0.96 -19.93 -12.37
CA PHE A 319 -0.23 -20.52 -12.98
C PHE A 319 -0.49 -19.96 -14.38
N ALA A 320 -0.31 -18.65 -14.56
CA ALA A 320 -0.60 -18.00 -15.83
C ALA A 320 0.44 -18.27 -16.93
N ILE A 321 1.73 -18.25 -16.60
CA ILE A 321 2.81 -18.28 -17.60
C ILE A 321 3.41 -19.68 -17.75
N ILE A 322 3.55 -20.42 -16.65
CA ILE A 322 4.30 -21.70 -16.66
C ILE A 322 3.37 -22.88 -16.85
N ILE A 323 2.23 -22.92 -16.14
CA ILE A 323 1.25 -24.00 -16.30
C ILE A 323 0.37 -23.74 -17.53
N GLY A 324 -0.06 -22.49 -17.73
CA GLY A 324 -0.52 -21.92 -19.01
C GLY A 324 -1.34 -22.85 -19.90
N ASN A 325 -2.55 -23.21 -19.46
CA ASN A 325 -3.44 -24.08 -20.24
C ASN A 325 -4.92 -23.61 -20.23
N HIS A 326 -5.20 -22.40 -19.73
CA HIS A 326 -6.55 -21.87 -19.60
C HIS A 326 -7.08 -21.31 -20.93
N SER A 327 -6.94 -20.00 -21.08
CA SER A 327 -7.22 -19.24 -22.29
C SER A 327 -6.22 -18.09 -22.32
N ILE A 328 -5.77 -17.69 -23.51
CA ILE A 328 -4.77 -16.62 -23.68
C ILE A 328 -5.20 -15.34 -22.94
N VAL A 329 -6.51 -15.07 -22.87
CA VAL A 329 -7.06 -13.91 -22.17
C VAL A 329 -7.00 -14.09 -20.65
N MET A 330 -7.41 -15.24 -20.11
CA MET A 330 -7.39 -15.48 -18.67
C MET A 330 -5.96 -15.56 -18.13
N ASP A 331 -5.06 -16.24 -18.85
CA ASP A 331 -3.63 -16.28 -18.55
C ASP A 331 -3.04 -14.87 -18.59
N GLY A 332 -3.34 -14.09 -19.62
CA GLY A 332 -2.91 -12.69 -19.72
C GLY A 332 -3.40 -11.83 -18.55
N LEU A 333 -4.65 -12.01 -18.11
CA LEU A 333 -5.19 -11.31 -16.95
C LEU A 333 -4.46 -11.73 -15.67
N ILE A 334 -4.39 -13.02 -15.35
CA ILE A 334 -3.74 -13.50 -14.12
C ILE A 334 -2.25 -13.11 -14.08
N ALA A 335 -1.53 -13.24 -15.21
CA ALA A 335 -0.13 -12.81 -15.31
C ALA A 335 0.01 -11.30 -15.06
N CYS A 336 -0.86 -10.48 -15.64
CA CYS A 336 -0.87 -9.04 -15.43
C CYS A 336 -1.10 -8.69 -13.95
N LEU A 337 -1.98 -9.42 -13.25
CA LEU A 337 -2.20 -9.23 -11.82
C LEU A 337 -0.92 -9.51 -11.01
N GLY A 338 -0.26 -10.64 -11.27
CA GLY A 338 1.00 -10.99 -10.61
C GLY A 338 2.11 -9.96 -10.86
N ILE A 339 2.31 -9.56 -12.12
CA ILE A 339 3.31 -8.56 -12.51
C ILE A 339 3.05 -7.20 -11.85
N ASN A 340 1.79 -6.75 -11.80
CA ASN A 340 1.44 -5.50 -11.14
C ASN A 340 1.72 -5.53 -9.63
N ILE A 341 1.39 -6.64 -8.95
CA ILE A 341 1.63 -6.79 -7.51
C ILE A 341 3.13 -6.69 -7.20
N ILE A 342 3.98 -7.44 -7.91
CA ILE A 342 5.43 -7.38 -7.68
C ILE A 342 6.01 -6.02 -8.08
N GLY A 343 5.53 -5.43 -9.17
CA GLY A 343 5.93 -4.10 -9.63
C GLY A 343 5.67 -3.02 -8.58
N TYR A 344 4.45 -2.98 -8.02
CA TYR A 344 4.12 -2.04 -6.94
C TYR A 344 4.94 -2.30 -5.68
N THR A 345 5.11 -3.57 -5.31
CA THR A 345 5.92 -3.94 -4.15
C THR A 345 7.35 -3.42 -4.30
N LEU A 346 7.98 -3.60 -5.47
CA LEU A 346 9.33 -3.10 -5.77
C LEU A 346 9.42 -1.58 -5.74
N VAL A 347 8.47 -0.87 -6.36
CA VAL A 347 8.46 0.61 -6.37
C VAL A 347 8.38 1.15 -4.94
N ILE A 348 7.46 0.62 -4.12
CA ILE A 348 7.30 1.02 -2.72
C ILE A 348 8.58 0.69 -1.93
N SER A 349 9.15 -0.50 -2.14
CA SER A 349 10.39 -0.94 -1.50
C SER A 349 11.55 0.01 -1.80
N LEU A 350 11.69 0.46 -3.04
CA LEU A 350 12.74 1.40 -3.46
C LEU A 350 12.56 2.78 -2.81
N VAL A 351 11.33 3.25 -2.66
CA VAL A 351 11.04 4.51 -1.94
C VAL A 351 11.42 4.38 -0.46
N CYS A 352 11.06 3.27 0.18
CA CYS A 352 11.45 2.97 1.57
C CYS A 352 12.97 2.87 1.73
N ALA A 353 13.66 2.18 0.82
CA ALA A 353 15.12 2.06 0.81
C ALA A 353 15.82 3.42 0.66
N ARG A 354 15.28 4.32 -0.18
CA ARG A 354 15.79 5.70 -0.31
C ARG A 354 15.67 6.48 1.00
N LEU A 355 14.60 6.27 1.77
CA LEU A 355 14.47 6.86 3.11
C LEU A 355 15.56 6.34 4.04
N THR A 356 15.74 5.02 4.12
CA THR A 356 16.77 4.38 4.95
C THR A 356 18.17 4.89 4.58
N ASN A 357 18.48 5.02 3.29
CA ASN A 357 19.76 5.56 2.83
C ASN A 357 19.94 7.04 3.22
N LYS A 358 18.87 7.85 3.22
CA LYS A 358 18.92 9.22 3.74
C LYS A 358 19.22 9.24 5.25
N VAL A 359 18.68 8.29 6.02
CA VAL A 359 19.02 8.13 7.44
C VAL A 359 20.51 7.83 7.62
N GLY A 360 21.06 6.91 6.82
CA GLY A 360 22.49 6.59 6.84
C GLY A 360 23.40 7.79 6.53
N ARG A 361 22.96 8.71 5.65
CA ARG A 361 23.71 9.94 5.33
C ARG A 361 23.76 10.95 6.47
N LEU A 362 22.84 10.87 7.43
CA LEU A 362 22.86 11.75 8.61
C LEU A 362 24.01 11.40 9.57
N TYR A 363 24.46 10.14 9.61
CA TYR A 363 25.55 9.71 10.48
C TYR A 363 26.84 10.54 10.32
N PRO A 364 27.46 10.65 9.12
CA PRO A 364 28.68 11.44 8.93
C PRO A 364 28.46 12.93 9.22
N MET A 365 27.27 13.47 8.95
CA MET A 365 26.94 14.87 9.24
C MET A 365 26.91 15.13 10.75
N TRP A 366 26.19 14.30 11.51
CA TRP A 366 26.14 14.42 12.97
C TRP A 366 27.48 14.12 13.63
N HIS A 367 28.28 13.23 13.06
CA HIS A 367 29.63 12.98 13.52
C HIS A 367 30.52 14.22 13.36
N GLN A 368 30.41 14.93 12.23
CA GLN A 368 31.10 16.21 12.05
C GLN A 368 30.61 17.29 13.02
N VAL A 369 29.30 17.36 13.29
CA VAL A 369 28.74 18.27 14.30
C VAL A 369 29.32 17.95 15.69
N TYR A 370 29.43 16.67 16.05
CA TYR A 370 30.03 16.25 17.32
C TYR A 370 31.48 16.72 17.45
N LEU A 371 32.31 16.48 16.43
CA LEU A 371 33.73 16.83 16.43
C LEU A 371 33.98 18.34 16.44
N LYS A 372 33.21 19.10 15.67
CA LYS A 372 33.40 20.55 15.52
C LYS A 372 32.73 21.38 16.62
N SER A 373 31.77 20.82 17.36
CA SER A 373 31.03 21.59 18.37
C SER A 373 31.82 21.80 19.67
N GLU A 374 31.90 23.05 20.11
CA GLU A 374 32.26 23.44 21.49
C GLU A 374 31.07 23.34 22.45
N ALA A 375 30.09 22.48 22.15
CA ALA A 375 28.88 22.35 22.93
C ALA A 375 29.13 21.74 24.32
N LYS A 376 28.29 22.10 25.30
CA LYS A 376 28.32 21.53 26.66
C LYS A 376 28.21 19.99 26.63
N ILE A 377 28.77 19.32 27.64
CA ILE A 377 28.76 17.85 27.79
C ILE A 377 27.35 17.25 27.60
N ASN A 378 26.33 17.84 28.22
CA ASN A 378 24.93 17.39 28.08
C ASN A 378 24.42 17.42 26.63
N MET A 379 24.88 18.36 25.82
CA MET A 379 24.52 18.45 24.41
C MET A 379 25.28 17.41 23.59
N LYS A 380 26.56 17.19 23.90
CA LYS A 380 27.35 16.12 23.29
C LYS A 380 26.75 14.73 23.54
N LEU A 381 26.24 14.47 24.75
CA LEU A 381 25.51 13.22 25.05
C LEU A 381 24.25 13.05 24.18
N LYS A 382 23.49 14.12 23.95
CA LYS A 382 22.31 14.07 23.05
C LYS A 382 22.70 13.88 21.58
N ILE A 383 23.82 14.45 21.15
CA ILE A 383 24.35 14.21 19.80
C ILE A 383 24.79 12.75 19.65
N ILE A 384 25.42 12.17 20.68
CA ILE A 384 25.76 10.74 20.72
C ILE A 384 24.50 9.87 20.67
N GLU A 385 23.42 10.26 21.37
CA GLU A 385 22.14 9.56 21.29
C GLU A 385 21.59 9.54 19.84
N ILE A 386 21.65 10.68 19.13
CA ILE A 386 21.23 10.75 17.73
C ILE A 386 22.13 9.89 16.83
N LEU A 387 23.46 9.93 17.04
CA LEU A 387 24.42 9.09 16.33
C LEU A 387 24.10 7.61 16.52
N ASN A 388 23.89 7.17 17.76
CA ASN A 388 23.55 5.79 18.08
C ASN A 388 22.20 5.39 17.47
N ARG A 389 21.21 6.30 17.45
CA ARG A 389 19.94 6.08 16.77
C ARG A 389 20.13 5.90 15.28
N THR A 390 20.93 6.72 14.60
CA THR A 390 21.16 6.58 13.15
C THR A 390 21.88 5.29 12.74
N THR A 391 22.61 4.63 13.65
CA THR A 391 23.27 3.35 13.39
C THR A 391 22.45 2.14 13.82
N LEU A 392 21.37 2.34 14.58
CA LEU A 392 20.52 1.25 15.03
C LEU A 392 19.78 0.63 13.83
N PRO A 393 19.68 -0.70 13.75
CA PRO A 393 18.88 -1.40 12.72
C PRO A 393 17.37 -1.22 12.94
N THR A 394 16.96 -0.25 13.77
CA THR A 394 15.56 0.08 14.02
C THR A 394 15.13 1.38 13.34
N THR A 395 16.07 2.29 13.03
CA THR A 395 15.75 3.57 12.39
C THR A 395 15.58 3.41 10.88
N GLY A 396 14.37 3.09 10.45
CA GLY A 396 13.96 2.94 9.06
C GLY A 396 12.69 2.12 8.95
N PHE A 397 12.17 1.93 7.73
CA PHE A 397 11.01 1.05 7.54
C PHE A 397 11.39 -0.40 7.86
N GLN A 398 10.85 -0.90 8.98
CA GLN A 398 11.12 -2.25 9.48
C GLN A 398 10.20 -3.28 8.81
N ILE A 399 10.77 -4.46 8.55
CA ILE A 399 10.04 -5.65 8.13
C ILE A 399 9.99 -6.61 9.32
N GLY A 400 8.86 -6.61 10.03
CA GLY A 400 8.71 -7.43 11.23
C GLY A 400 9.84 -7.20 12.23
N ASP A 401 10.44 -8.30 12.69
CA ASP A 401 11.66 -8.29 13.52
C ASP A 401 12.93 -8.67 12.72
N PHE A 402 12.83 -8.79 11.38
CA PHE A 402 13.92 -9.29 10.53
C PHE A 402 14.96 -8.22 10.18
N GLY A 403 14.55 -6.98 9.97
CA GLY A 403 15.47 -5.90 9.59
C GLY A 403 14.80 -4.71 8.93
N VAL A 404 15.63 -3.83 8.35
CA VAL A 404 15.21 -2.60 7.67
C VAL A 404 15.24 -2.81 6.15
N ILE A 405 14.30 -2.19 5.45
CA ILE A 405 14.32 -2.12 3.98
C ILE A 405 15.52 -1.24 3.55
N THR A 406 16.60 -1.87 3.13
CA THR A 406 17.77 -1.25 2.48
C THR A 406 17.75 -1.52 0.97
N THR A 407 18.57 -0.83 0.20
CA THR A 407 18.71 -1.12 -1.25
C THR A 407 19.17 -2.56 -1.49
N ASP A 408 20.06 -3.06 -0.64
CA ASP A 408 20.59 -4.41 -0.75
C ASP A 408 19.50 -5.44 -0.46
N PHE A 409 18.65 -5.18 0.56
CA PHE A 409 17.49 -6.02 0.83
C PHE A 409 16.55 -6.10 -0.38
N VAL A 410 16.27 -4.98 -1.06
CA VAL A 410 15.41 -4.98 -2.24
C VAL A 410 16.01 -5.81 -3.39
N LEU A 411 17.34 -5.74 -3.58
CA LEU A 411 18.03 -6.53 -4.58
C LEU A 411 18.02 -8.03 -4.24
N ILE A 412 18.28 -8.38 -2.97
CA ILE A 412 18.21 -9.77 -2.49
C ILE A 412 16.79 -10.32 -2.65
N PHE A 413 15.78 -9.56 -2.24
CA PHE A 413 14.38 -9.94 -2.39
C PHE A 413 13.99 -10.18 -3.86
N LEU A 414 14.43 -9.31 -4.77
CA LEU A 414 14.19 -9.50 -6.20
C LEU A 414 14.90 -10.76 -6.73
N LEU A 415 16.14 -10.99 -6.30
CA LEU A 415 16.91 -12.18 -6.69
C LEU A 415 16.23 -13.45 -6.18
N GLU A 416 15.83 -13.48 -4.90
CA GLU A 416 15.09 -14.59 -4.29
C GLU A 416 13.76 -14.85 -4.99
N PHE A 417 13.03 -13.78 -5.35
CA PHE A 417 11.78 -13.90 -6.10
C PHE A 417 11.99 -14.56 -7.46
N ILE A 418 12.99 -14.12 -8.22
CA ILE A 418 13.34 -14.71 -9.52
C ILE A 418 13.85 -16.14 -9.36
N SER A 419 14.68 -16.43 -8.35
CA SER A 419 15.17 -17.77 -8.06
C SER A 419 14.04 -18.72 -7.68
N MET A 420 13.08 -18.29 -6.88
CA MET A 420 11.88 -19.08 -6.57
C MET A 420 11.03 -19.32 -7.81
N MET A 421 10.83 -18.30 -8.65
CA MET A 421 10.12 -18.45 -9.92
C MET A 421 10.80 -19.47 -10.84
N MET A 422 12.14 -19.40 -10.95
CA MET A 422 12.92 -20.36 -11.74
C MET A 422 12.84 -21.76 -11.15
N MET A 423 12.95 -21.91 -9.82
CA MET A 423 12.83 -23.19 -9.13
C MET A 423 11.46 -23.82 -9.37
N LEU A 424 10.38 -23.04 -9.26
CA LEU A 424 9.03 -23.51 -9.56
C LEU A 424 8.89 -23.89 -11.04
N SER A 425 9.46 -23.10 -11.95
CA SER A 425 9.47 -23.42 -13.38
C SER A 425 10.19 -24.73 -13.70
N CYS A 426 11.37 -24.96 -13.12
CA CYS A 426 12.15 -26.18 -13.37
C CYS A 426 11.51 -27.41 -12.73
N ASN A 427 10.96 -27.28 -11.53
CA ASN A 427 10.40 -28.42 -10.79
C ASN A 427 8.99 -28.79 -11.22
N PHE A 428 8.13 -27.82 -11.58
CA PHE A 428 6.75 -28.08 -11.94
C PHE A 428 6.49 -28.01 -13.44
N GLY A 429 7.38 -27.42 -14.24
CA GLY A 429 7.24 -27.37 -15.70
C GLY A 429 7.38 -28.71 -16.41
N SER A 430 7.74 -29.79 -15.71
CA SER A 430 7.77 -31.17 -16.23
C SER A 430 6.59 -32.03 -15.75
N PHE A 431 5.80 -31.57 -14.77
CA PHE A 431 4.65 -32.30 -14.22
C PHE A 431 3.32 -31.92 -14.88
N PHE A 432 3.30 -30.87 -15.69
CA PHE A 432 2.21 -30.42 -16.55
C PHE A 432 2.70 -30.39 -18.00
#